data_AF-A0A8W8NB36-F1
#
_entry.id   AF-A0A8W8NB36-F1
#
_cell.length_a   1.000
_cell.length_b   1.000
_cell.length_c   1.000
_cell.angle_alpha   90.00
_cell.angle_beta   90.00
_cell.angle_gamma   90.00
#
_symmetry.space_group_name_H-M   'P 1'
#
loop_
_entity.id
_entity.type
_entity.pdbx_description
1 polymer ?
#
loop_
_entity_poly.entity_id
_entity_poly.type
_entity_poly.pdbx_seq_one_letter_code
_entity_poly.pdbx_strand_id
1 'polypeptide(L)'
;EIMIKPGSCGTVLPCVDSNPCQNGGTCVPVGTTATCVCNTCMYTGTFCETAVGHVCTFESSSCFLVDSANDNFDWTRQQYGTPSSYTGPVGAYEGQYYLYTEGSYPRVQGDKAILESNLVFEAKTYCLKMQYHMRDERPTSMGSLYVKTKQGSNPAVTRFQKSGHQGSDWKSLQLNLSLDSQTKIIIESVRGASWASDIAIDDVRLSGCPC
;
A
#
# COMPACT_ATOMS: atom_id res chain seq x y z
N GLU A 1 24.98 -28.13 61.98
CA GLU A 1 24.68 -26.84 61.31
C GLU A 1 24.61 -27.05 59.82
N ILE A 2 23.47 -26.74 59.21
CA ILE A 2 23.30 -26.74 57.75
C ILE A 2 23.74 -25.35 57.27
N MET A 3 24.87 -25.31 56.57
CA MET A 3 25.39 -24.09 55.93
C MET A 3 24.58 -23.80 54.68
N ILE A 4 23.62 -22.89 54.76
CA ILE A 4 22.95 -22.33 53.58
C ILE A 4 23.91 -21.30 52.97
N LYS A 5 24.53 -21.63 51.83
CA LYS A 5 25.22 -20.63 51.00
C LYS A 5 24.18 -19.60 50.54
N PRO A 6 24.41 -18.29 50.70
CA PRO A 6 23.57 -17.30 50.05
C PRO A 6 23.76 -17.49 48.54
N GLY A 7 22.72 -17.95 47.86
CA GLY A 7 22.64 -17.84 46.41
C GLY A 7 22.72 -16.35 46.10
N SER A 8 23.77 -15.93 45.41
CA SER A 8 23.81 -14.60 44.81
C SER A 8 22.57 -14.48 43.93
N CYS A 9 21.65 -13.58 44.27
CA CYS A 9 20.63 -13.15 43.34
C CYS A 9 21.38 -12.44 42.21
N GLY A 10 21.71 -13.17 41.15
CA GLY A 10 22.40 -12.62 40.00
C GLY A 10 21.60 -11.43 39.48
N THR A 11 22.25 -10.29 39.31
CA THR A 11 21.59 -9.13 38.70
C THR A 11 21.15 -9.53 37.30
N VAL A 12 19.84 -9.60 37.07
CA VAL A 12 19.26 -9.94 35.77
C VAL A 12 19.84 -9.01 34.71
N LEU A 13 20.47 -9.59 33.69
CA LEU A 13 21.09 -8.87 32.58
C LEU A 13 20.03 -8.64 31.48
N PRO A 14 19.58 -7.39 31.27
CA PRO A 14 18.31 -7.09 30.60
C PRO A 14 18.26 -7.38 29.08
N CYS A 15 19.37 -7.73 28.43
CA CYS A 15 19.41 -8.18 27.04
C CYS A 15 20.04 -9.58 26.86
N VAL A 16 20.57 -10.17 27.93
CA VAL A 16 21.26 -11.46 27.90
C VAL A 16 20.34 -12.56 28.42
N ASP A 17 19.64 -12.28 29.53
CA ASP A 17 18.76 -13.25 30.16
C ASP A 17 17.36 -13.29 29.49
N SER A 18 16.92 -12.16 28.93
CA SER A 18 15.70 -12.06 28.13
C SER A 18 15.82 -10.91 27.12
N ASN A 19 15.54 -11.14 25.85
CA ASN A 19 15.42 -10.07 24.86
C ASN A 19 13.93 -9.70 24.69
N PRO A 20 13.50 -8.51 25.15
CA PRO A 20 12.10 -8.08 25.02
C PRO A 20 11.76 -7.54 23.63
N CYS A 21 12.76 -7.28 22.77
CA CYS A 21 12.55 -6.66 21.46
C CYS A 21 11.95 -7.66 20.47
N GLN A 22 10.89 -7.23 19.79
CA GLN A 22 10.18 -7.99 18.77
C GLN A 22 10.66 -7.58 17.38
N ASN A 23 10.25 -8.35 16.36
CA ASN A 23 10.40 -8.01 14.94
C ASN A 23 11.84 -7.61 14.52
N GLY A 24 12.84 -8.24 15.12
CA GLY A 24 14.25 -7.99 14.84
C GLY A 24 14.80 -6.68 15.44
N GLY A 25 14.10 -6.08 16.41
CA GLY A 25 14.61 -4.94 17.18
C GLY A 25 15.91 -5.26 17.92
N THR A 26 16.82 -4.30 17.97
CA THR A 26 18.10 -4.45 18.69
C THR A 26 17.92 -4.10 20.15
N CYS A 27 18.21 -5.05 21.06
CA CYS A 27 18.18 -4.81 22.49
C CYS A 27 19.41 -4.04 22.95
N VAL A 28 19.19 -2.93 23.66
CA VAL A 28 20.24 -2.10 24.25
C VAL A 28 20.02 -2.02 25.77
N PRO A 29 20.97 -2.51 26.60
CA PRO A 29 20.84 -2.47 28.05
C PRO A 29 21.03 -1.05 28.58
N VAL A 30 20.16 -0.63 29.50
CA VAL A 30 20.19 0.67 30.17
C VAL A 30 20.00 0.45 31.68
N GLY A 31 21.11 0.46 32.42
CA GLY A 31 21.12 0.11 33.84
C GLY A 31 20.67 -1.33 34.05
N THR A 32 19.59 -1.52 34.81
CA THR A 32 18.95 -2.83 35.04
C THR A 32 17.78 -3.11 34.09
N THR A 33 17.56 -2.27 33.10
CA THR A 33 16.45 -2.38 32.13
C THR A 33 16.95 -2.52 30.70
N ALA A 34 16.06 -2.88 29.77
CA ALA A 34 16.37 -2.94 28.34
C ALA A 34 15.52 -1.94 27.56
N THR A 35 16.11 -1.41 26.50
CA THR A 35 15.43 -0.56 25.50
C THR A 35 15.59 -1.20 24.12
N CYS A 36 14.61 -0.99 23.24
CA CYS A 36 14.64 -1.56 21.90
C CYS A 36 14.89 -0.48 20.85
N VAL A 37 15.90 -0.70 20.02
CA VAL A 37 16.14 0.09 18.81
C VAL A 37 15.46 -0.61 17.65
N CYS A 38 14.35 -0.04 17.19
CA CYS A 38 13.55 -0.61 16.10
C CYS A 38 14.12 -0.26 14.74
N ASN A 39 13.85 -1.12 13.75
CA ASN A 39 13.93 -0.70 12.37
C ASN A 39 12.75 0.25 12.10
N THR A 40 12.97 1.54 12.29
CA THR A 40 11.92 2.58 12.25
C THR A 40 11.23 2.72 10.90
N CYS A 41 11.75 2.08 9.85
CA CYS A 41 11.09 2.02 8.55
C CYS A 41 10.05 0.89 8.45
N MET A 42 10.06 -0.11 9.35
CA MET A 42 9.08 -1.22 9.42
C MET A 42 8.34 -1.34 10.75
N TYR A 43 8.95 -0.93 11.87
CA TYR A 43 8.39 -1.15 13.21
C TYR A 43 8.68 0.02 14.15
N THR A 44 7.74 0.27 15.06
CA THR A 44 7.78 1.25 16.14
C THR A 44 7.19 0.63 17.42
N GLY A 45 7.10 1.42 18.49
CA GLY A 45 6.70 0.97 19.82
C GLY A 45 7.88 0.70 20.74
N THR A 46 7.59 0.45 22.01
CA THR A 46 8.64 0.30 23.05
C THR A 46 9.47 -0.97 22.85
N PHE A 47 8.87 -2.00 22.24
CA PHE A 47 9.44 -3.30 21.97
C PHE A 47 9.46 -3.62 20.47
N CYS A 48 9.28 -2.62 19.59
CA CYS A 48 9.17 -2.81 18.14
C CYS A 48 7.98 -3.68 17.72
N GLU A 49 6.92 -3.66 18.52
CA GLU A 49 5.71 -4.46 18.39
C GLU A 49 4.73 -3.92 17.34
N THR A 50 4.84 -2.63 16.99
CA THR A 50 3.88 -1.97 16.10
C THR A 50 4.45 -1.87 14.69
N ALA A 51 3.81 -2.50 13.70
CA ALA A 51 4.20 -2.34 12.30
C ALA A 51 3.94 -0.92 11.80
N VAL A 52 4.92 -0.35 11.09
CA VAL A 52 4.87 0.95 10.44
C VAL A 52 4.61 0.71 8.96
N GLY A 53 3.38 0.95 8.53
CA GLY A 53 2.97 0.79 7.15
C GLY A 53 1.49 1.09 6.98
N HIS A 54 1.10 1.39 5.75
CA HIS A 54 -0.29 1.66 5.40
C HIS A 54 -0.74 0.63 4.39
N VAL A 55 -1.91 0.04 4.63
CA VAL A 55 -2.45 -1.05 3.82
C VAL A 55 -3.87 -0.72 3.43
N CYS A 56 -4.21 -0.94 2.18
CA CYS A 56 -5.56 -0.98 1.65
C CYS A 56 -5.78 -2.33 0.96
N THR A 57 -6.32 -3.29 1.71
CA THR A 57 -6.85 -4.55 1.15
C THR A 57 -8.32 -4.42 0.75
N PHE A 58 -8.95 -3.26 1.01
CA PHE A 58 -10.36 -3.00 0.73
C PHE A 58 -11.36 -3.95 1.43
N GLU A 59 -10.92 -4.80 2.37
CA GLU A 59 -11.79 -5.63 3.22
C GLU A 59 -12.59 -4.81 4.24
N SER A 60 -12.09 -3.62 4.58
CA SER A 60 -12.75 -2.65 5.43
C SER A 60 -12.68 -1.25 4.82
N SER A 61 -13.36 -0.28 5.45
CA SER A 61 -13.27 1.12 5.06
C SER A 61 -11.94 1.79 5.45
N SER A 62 -11.04 1.10 6.15
CA SER A 62 -9.74 1.64 6.54
C SER A 62 -8.78 1.61 5.35
N CYS A 63 -8.58 2.75 4.72
CA CYS A 63 -7.61 2.92 3.63
C CYS A 63 -6.97 4.31 3.68
N PHE A 64 -5.68 4.37 3.34
CA PHE A 64 -4.93 5.62 3.26
C PHE A 64 -5.11 6.35 1.93
N LEU A 65 -5.83 5.73 0.99
CA LEU A 65 -6.25 6.32 -0.27
C LEU A 65 -7.73 6.70 -0.17
N VAL A 66 -8.05 7.89 -0.66
CA VAL A 66 -9.41 8.41 -0.71
C VAL A 66 -9.71 8.88 -2.13
N ASP A 67 -10.98 8.80 -2.48
CA ASP A 67 -11.45 9.29 -3.78
C ASP A 67 -11.31 10.81 -3.89
N SER A 68 -11.04 11.29 -5.10
CA SER A 68 -10.74 12.70 -5.38
C SER A 68 -11.93 13.36 -6.04
N ALA A 69 -12.38 14.49 -5.51
CA ALA A 69 -13.44 15.28 -6.15
C ALA A 69 -13.00 15.94 -7.47
N ASN A 70 -11.73 15.82 -7.88
CA ASN A 70 -11.17 16.46 -9.08
C ASN A 70 -11.03 15.47 -10.25
N ASP A 71 -11.98 14.57 -10.41
CA ASP A 71 -12.01 13.59 -11.50
C ASP A 71 -13.37 13.56 -12.22
N ASN A 72 -13.60 12.52 -13.03
CA ASN A 72 -14.85 12.36 -13.79
C ASN A 72 -15.79 11.32 -13.17
N PHE A 73 -15.26 10.40 -12.36
CA PHE A 73 -15.97 9.32 -11.68
C PHE A 73 -15.10 8.60 -10.66
N ASP A 74 -15.75 7.90 -9.75
CA ASP A 74 -15.11 7.34 -8.57
C ASP A 74 -14.70 5.87 -8.78
N TRP A 75 -13.70 5.44 -7.99
CA TRP A 75 -13.37 4.03 -7.84
C TRP A 75 -14.47 3.32 -7.05
N THR A 76 -14.90 2.16 -7.54
CA THR A 76 -15.98 1.38 -6.92
C THR A 76 -15.43 0.11 -6.28
N ARG A 77 -15.93 -0.23 -5.09
CA ARG A 77 -15.57 -1.46 -4.39
C ARG A 77 -16.38 -2.64 -4.93
N GLN A 78 -15.72 -3.75 -5.23
CA GLN A 78 -16.32 -4.96 -5.81
C GLN A 78 -15.78 -6.23 -5.16
N GLN A 79 -16.54 -7.33 -5.21
CA GLN A 79 -16.12 -8.65 -4.72
C GLN A 79 -15.79 -9.65 -5.82
N TYR A 80 -16.71 -9.80 -6.77
CA TYR A 80 -16.63 -10.81 -7.83
C TYR A 80 -16.15 -10.18 -9.14
N GLY A 81 -16.53 -10.74 -10.29
CA GLY A 81 -16.27 -10.10 -11.58
C GLY A 81 -16.83 -8.69 -11.70
N THR A 82 -16.20 -7.87 -12.54
CA THR A 82 -16.78 -6.57 -12.93
C THR A 82 -18.12 -6.78 -13.65
N PRO A 83 -19.06 -5.83 -13.57
CA PRO A 83 -20.38 -5.97 -14.18
C PRO A 83 -20.36 -6.11 -15.71
N SER A 84 -19.37 -5.52 -16.37
CA SER A 84 -19.24 -5.60 -17.83
C SER A 84 -18.52 -6.87 -18.28
N SER A 85 -18.97 -7.46 -19.38
CA SER A 85 -18.41 -8.72 -19.89
C SER A 85 -17.03 -8.50 -20.52
N TYR A 86 -16.15 -9.51 -20.43
CA TYR A 86 -14.82 -9.52 -21.06
C TYR A 86 -13.82 -8.50 -20.48
N THR A 87 -14.11 -7.99 -19.29
CA THR A 87 -13.27 -7.03 -18.55
C THR A 87 -12.98 -7.53 -17.14
N GLY A 88 -12.05 -6.85 -16.47
CA GLY A 88 -11.81 -7.00 -15.05
C GLY A 88 -11.34 -8.39 -14.58
N PRO A 89 -11.01 -8.50 -13.28
CA PRO A 89 -10.66 -9.76 -12.66
C PRO A 89 -11.91 -10.59 -12.39
N VAL A 90 -11.75 -11.89 -12.13
CA VAL A 90 -12.87 -12.77 -11.69
C VAL A 90 -13.21 -12.59 -10.20
N GLY A 91 -12.33 -11.92 -9.45
CA GLY A 91 -12.46 -11.62 -8.03
C GLY A 91 -11.20 -10.92 -7.50
N ALA A 92 -11.23 -10.56 -6.22
CA ALA A 92 -10.12 -9.92 -5.51
C ALA A 92 -8.81 -10.73 -5.62
N TYR A 93 -7.67 -10.04 -5.54
CA TYR A 93 -6.37 -10.68 -5.39
C TYR A 93 -6.16 -11.17 -3.97
N GLU A 94 -6.46 -10.33 -2.97
CA GLU A 94 -6.37 -10.67 -1.56
C GLU A 94 -7.74 -10.49 -0.91
N GLY A 95 -8.16 -11.48 -0.12
CA GLY A 95 -9.45 -11.43 0.54
C GLY A 95 -10.62 -11.53 -0.44
N GLN A 96 -11.63 -10.68 -0.24
CA GLN A 96 -12.91 -10.72 -0.92
C GLN A 96 -13.18 -9.48 -1.75
N TYR A 97 -12.57 -8.33 -1.45
CA TYR A 97 -12.90 -7.06 -2.05
C TYR A 97 -11.70 -6.39 -2.71
N TYR A 98 -11.95 -5.66 -3.79
CA TYR A 98 -10.98 -4.85 -4.50
C TYR A 98 -11.64 -3.53 -4.97
N LEU A 99 -10.84 -2.58 -5.46
CA LEU A 99 -11.37 -1.40 -6.14
C LEU A 99 -11.24 -1.53 -7.65
N TYR A 100 -12.23 -1.03 -8.38
CA TYR A 100 -12.17 -0.98 -9.84
C TYR A 100 -12.85 0.26 -10.41
N THR A 101 -12.55 0.53 -11.68
CA THR A 101 -13.24 1.51 -12.49
C THR A 101 -14.12 0.82 -13.52
N GLU A 102 -15.37 1.27 -13.67
CA GLU A 102 -16.29 0.78 -14.68
C GLU A 102 -16.17 1.63 -15.95
N GLY A 103 -15.65 1.05 -17.03
CA GLY A 103 -15.43 1.74 -18.29
C GLY A 103 -16.69 1.89 -19.15
N SER A 104 -17.80 1.23 -18.82
CA SER A 104 -19.02 1.34 -19.62
C SER A 104 -19.75 2.68 -19.49
N TYR A 105 -20.88 2.81 -20.20
CA TYR A 105 -21.68 4.02 -20.21
C TYR A 105 -22.06 4.45 -18.78
N PRO A 106 -21.97 5.74 -18.40
CA PRO A 106 -21.81 6.90 -19.27
C PRO A 106 -20.36 7.34 -19.54
N ARG A 107 -19.35 6.54 -19.16
CA ARG A 107 -17.96 6.96 -19.30
C ARG A 107 -17.53 7.12 -20.76
N VAL A 108 -16.70 8.12 -21.02
CA VAL A 108 -16.14 8.42 -22.34
C VAL A 108 -14.61 8.44 -22.35
N GLN A 109 -14.00 8.41 -23.53
CA GLN A 109 -12.54 8.34 -23.67
C GLN A 109 -11.88 9.52 -22.95
N GLY A 110 -10.88 9.21 -22.12
CA GLY A 110 -10.14 10.23 -21.35
C GLY A 110 -10.74 10.55 -19.99
N ASP A 111 -11.94 10.03 -19.65
CA ASP A 111 -12.49 10.12 -18.30
C ASP A 111 -11.52 9.50 -17.29
N LYS A 112 -11.43 10.13 -16.13
CA LYS A 112 -10.51 9.76 -15.06
C LYS A 112 -11.24 9.38 -13.78
N ALA A 113 -10.66 8.43 -13.06
CA ALA A 113 -10.95 8.17 -11.66
C ALA A 113 -9.66 8.25 -10.86
N ILE A 114 -9.66 8.98 -9.76
CA ILE A 114 -8.44 9.37 -9.04
C ILE A 114 -8.57 9.05 -7.56
N LEU A 115 -7.64 8.25 -7.07
CA LEU A 115 -7.39 8.10 -5.64
C LEU A 115 -6.18 8.94 -5.23
N GLU A 116 -6.28 9.61 -4.08
CA GLU A 116 -5.19 10.38 -3.48
C GLU A 116 -4.89 9.90 -2.07
N SER A 117 -3.61 9.93 -1.67
CA SER A 117 -3.23 9.59 -0.30
C SER A 117 -3.72 10.65 0.71
N ASN A 118 -4.38 10.24 1.78
CA ASN A 118 -4.80 11.12 2.89
C ASN A 118 -3.75 11.23 4.02
N LEU A 119 -2.51 10.82 3.76
CA LEU A 119 -1.40 10.83 4.73
C LEU A 119 -0.60 12.14 4.67
N VAL A 120 0.18 12.35 5.73
CA VAL A 120 1.32 13.27 5.81
C VAL A 120 2.57 12.42 5.96
N PHE A 121 3.53 12.55 5.05
CA PHE A 121 4.72 11.70 5.03
C PHE A 121 5.91 12.35 5.74
N GLU A 122 6.75 11.52 6.35
CA GLU A 122 8.13 11.91 6.69
C GLU A 122 8.98 11.95 5.42
N ALA A 123 9.97 12.85 5.38
CA ALA A 123 10.91 12.99 4.27
C ALA A 123 11.85 11.77 4.17
N LYS A 124 11.46 10.76 3.38
CA LYS A 124 12.24 9.53 3.14
C LYS A 124 11.74 8.78 1.89
N THR A 125 12.40 7.65 1.58
CA THR A 125 11.98 6.75 0.51
C THR A 125 11.08 5.64 1.06
N TYR A 126 9.90 5.50 0.47
CA TYR A 126 8.90 4.48 0.77
C TYR A 126 8.83 3.45 -0.35
N CYS A 127 8.38 2.24 -0.03
CA CYS A 127 8.06 1.20 -0.99
C CYS A 127 6.55 1.13 -1.16
N LEU A 128 6.05 1.46 -2.34
CA LEU A 128 4.66 1.21 -2.71
C LEU A 128 4.59 -0.12 -3.47
N LYS A 129 3.75 -1.02 -2.97
CA LYS A 129 3.35 -2.26 -3.62
C LYS A 129 1.86 -2.23 -3.89
N MET A 130 1.46 -2.77 -5.02
CA MET A 130 0.06 -2.82 -5.43
C MET A 130 -0.15 -3.95 -6.43
N GLN A 131 -1.29 -4.61 -6.37
CA GLN A 131 -1.78 -5.47 -7.43
C GLN A 131 -2.70 -4.68 -8.34
N TYR A 132 -2.57 -4.86 -9.64
CA TYR A 132 -3.45 -4.24 -10.62
C TYR A 132 -3.92 -5.26 -11.65
N HIS A 133 -5.09 -5.03 -12.20
CA HIS A 133 -5.67 -5.84 -13.24
C HIS A 133 -6.16 -4.96 -14.39
N MET A 134 -5.79 -5.36 -15.60
CA MET A 134 -6.10 -4.63 -16.82
C MET A 134 -6.39 -5.62 -17.94
N ARG A 135 -7.65 -6.01 -18.12
CA ARG A 135 -8.10 -6.96 -19.14
C ARG A 135 -9.16 -6.36 -20.06
N ASP A 136 -8.94 -6.60 -21.33
CA ASP A 136 -9.88 -6.38 -22.43
C ASP A 136 -9.75 -7.53 -23.42
N GLU A 137 -10.72 -8.44 -23.50
CA GLU A 137 -10.66 -9.58 -24.45
C GLU A 137 -11.18 -9.26 -25.85
N ARG A 138 -11.46 -7.98 -26.12
CA ARG A 138 -11.86 -7.51 -27.44
C ARG A 138 -10.68 -6.79 -28.11
N PRO A 139 -10.67 -6.68 -29.45
CA PRO A 139 -9.65 -5.90 -30.16
C PRO A 139 -9.93 -4.40 -29.98
N THR A 140 -9.89 -3.92 -28.74
CA THR A 140 -10.24 -2.54 -28.41
C THR A 140 -9.13 -1.83 -27.64
N SER A 141 -9.25 -0.50 -27.57
CA SER A 141 -8.27 0.34 -26.87
C SER A 141 -8.68 0.45 -25.41
N MET A 142 -8.13 -0.47 -24.61
CA MET A 142 -8.11 -0.38 -23.15
C MET A 142 -7.39 0.89 -22.68
N GLY A 143 -7.81 1.38 -21.50
CA GLY A 143 -7.27 2.56 -20.84
C GLY A 143 -5.86 2.43 -20.28
N SER A 144 -5.54 3.33 -19.35
CA SER A 144 -4.23 3.44 -18.71
C SER A 144 -4.34 3.61 -17.20
N LEU A 145 -3.41 2.98 -16.47
CA LEU A 145 -3.22 3.14 -15.03
C LEU A 145 -1.92 3.90 -14.78
N TYR A 146 -2.00 4.92 -13.92
CA TYR A 146 -0.86 5.72 -13.50
C TYR A 146 -0.69 5.69 -11.99
N VAL A 147 0.56 5.66 -11.55
CA VAL A 147 0.93 6.11 -10.20
C VAL A 147 1.77 7.37 -10.36
N LYS A 148 1.37 8.45 -9.68
CA LYS A 148 2.03 9.76 -9.73
C LYS A 148 2.32 10.25 -8.32
N THR A 149 3.28 11.17 -8.22
CA THR A 149 3.51 11.96 -6.99
C THR A 149 3.35 13.43 -7.30
N LYS A 150 2.66 14.18 -6.44
CA LYS A 150 2.50 15.63 -6.54
C LYS A 150 3.01 16.28 -5.25
N GLN A 151 3.98 17.17 -5.37
CA GLN A 151 4.58 17.88 -4.23
C GLN A 151 4.07 19.32 -4.18
N GLY A 152 3.24 19.65 -3.20
CA GLY A 152 2.64 20.98 -3.07
C GLY A 152 1.91 21.42 -4.35
N SER A 153 2.27 22.60 -4.85
CA SER A 153 1.71 23.18 -6.09
C SER A 153 2.42 22.74 -7.37
N ASN A 154 3.47 21.92 -7.28
CA ASN A 154 4.21 21.46 -8.45
C ASN A 154 3.34 20.54 -9.33
N PRO A 155 3.62 20.47 -10.66
CA PRO A 155 2.98 19.47 -11.52
C PRO A 155 3.20 18.05 -10.99
N ALA A 156 2.17 17.21 -11.11
CA ALA A 156 2.30 15.80 -10.75
C ALA A 156 3.31 15.10 -11.67
N VAL A 157 4.17 14.27 -11.09
CA VAL A 157 5.17 13.51 -11.82
C VAL A 157 4.79 12.04 -11.87
N THR A 158 4.72 11.47 -13.07
CA THR A 158 4.45 10.05 -13.28
C THR A 158 5.62 9.20 -12.79
N ARG A 159 5.32 8.22 -11.95
CA ARG A 159 6.28 7.23 -11.40
C ARG A 159 6.09 5.86 -12.01
N PHE A 160 4.87 5.56 -12.42
CA PHE A 160 4.52 4.34 -13.12
C PHE A 160 3.37 4.60 -14.09
N GLN A 161 3.40 3.90 -15.22
CA GLN A 161 2.32 3.89 -16.20
C GLN A 161 2.22 2.50 -16.83
N LYS A 162 0.98 2.01 -16.95
CA LYS A 162 0.62 0.92 -17.85
C LYS A 162 -0.59 1.28 -18.68
N SER A 163 -0.60 0.79 -19.91
CA SER A 163 -1.63 1.10 -20.90
C SER A 163 -1.95 -0.15 -21.70
N GLY A 164 -3.20 -0.29 -22.12
CA GLY A 164 -3.65 -1.44 -22.92
C GLY A 164 -3.85 -2.71 -22.10
N HIS A 165 -4.28 -3.77 -22.78
CA HIS A 165 -4.50 -5.10 -22.20
C HIS A 165 -3.20 -5.69 -21.61
N GLN A 166 -3.27 -6.21 -20.37
CA GLN A 166 -2.14 -6.79 -19.64
C GLN A 166 -2.29 -8.30 -19.37
N GLY A 167 -3.36 -8.93 -19.83
CA GLY A 167 -3.67 -10.35 -19.59
C GLY A 167 -4.86 -10.55 -18.66
N SER A 168 -5.22 -11.81 -18.43
CA SER A 168 -6.32 -12.21 -17.53
C SER A 168 -5.95 -12.25 -16.05
N ASP A 169 -4.67 -12.20 -15.72
CA ASP A 169 -4.17 -12.35 -14.36
C ASP A 169 -3.87 -11.00 -13.72
N TRP A 170 -4.00 -10.94 -12.39
CA TRP A 170 -3.46 -9.86 -11.59
C TRP A 170 -1.95 -9.69 -11.83
N LYS A 171 -1.50 -8.44 -11.89
CA LYS A 171 -0.10 -8.05 -12.08
C LYS A 171 0.37 -7.27 -10.87
N SER A 172 1.63 -7.49 -10.49
CA SER A 172 2.23 -6.80 -9.35
C SER A 172 3.01 -5.56 -9.79
N LEU A 173 2.88 -4.50 -9.00
CA LEU A 173 3.66 -3.28 -9.07
C LEU A 173 4.47 -3.14 -7.77
N GLN A 174 5.73 -2.74 -7.91
CA GLN A 174 6.60 -2.36 -6.79
C GLN A 174 7.43 -1.14 -7.22
N LEU A 175 7.41 -0.07 -6.43
CA LEU A 175 8.19 1.15 -6.71
C LEU A 175 8.70 1.85 -5.46
N ASN A 176 9.90 2.43 -5.59
CA ASN A 176 10.45 3.35 -4.61
C ASN A 176 9.93 4.77 -4.86
N LEU A 177 9.42 5.41 -3.81
CA LEU A 177 8.85 6.75 -3.82
C LEU A 177 9.55 7.62 -2.78
N SER A 178 10.22 8.69 -3.23
CA SER A 178 10.69 9.74 -2.33
C SER A 178 9.52 10.66 -2.01
N LEU A 179 9.08 10.66 -0.76
CA LEU A 179 7.92 11.39 -0.27
C LEU A 179 8.34 12.29 0.90
N ASP A 180 7.61 13.39 1.09
CA ASP A 180 7.73 14.31 2.21
C ASP A 180 6.35 14.82 2.64
N SER A 181 6.33 15.73 3.61
CA SER A 181 5.08 16.27 4.19
C SER A 181 4.22 17.06 3.21
N GLN A 182 4.76 17.45 2.04
CA GLN A 182 4.05 18.15 0.98
C GLN A 182 3.65 17.24 -0.19
N THR A 183 4.04 15.97 -0.15
CA THR A 183 3.82 15.03 -1.25
C THR A 183 2.49 14.30 -1.10
N LYS A 184 1.80 14.09 -2.22
CA LYS A 184 0.65 13.19 -2.37
C LYS A 184 0.99 12.07 -3.34
N ILE A 185 0.58 10.85 -3.00
CA ILE A 185 0.53 9.73 -3.94
C ILE A 185 -0.82 9.80 -4.65
N ILE A 186 -0.82 9.66 -5.97
CA ILE A 186 -2.01 9.70 -6.81
C ILE A 186 -2.05 8.41 -7.63
N ILE A 187 -3.17 7.68 -7.56
CA ILE A 187 -3.46 6.54 -8.43
C ILE A 187 -4.58 6.98 -9.37
N GLU A 188 -4.26 7.07 -10.65
CA GLU A 188 -5.18 7.59 -11.68
C GLU A 188 -5.45 6.50 -12.71
N SER A 189 -6.72 6.15 -12.86
CA SER A 189 -7.22 5.39 -14.01
C SER A 189 -7.69 6.37 -15.08
N VAL A 190 -7.35 6.10 -16.34
CA VAL A 190 -7.84 6.85 -17.50
C VAL A 190 -8.51 5.88 -18.45
N ARG A 191 -9.78 6.11 -18.74
CA ARG A 191 -10.55 5.28 -19.66
C ARG A 191 -10.01 5.39 -21.09
N GLY A 192 -9.86 4.24 -21.75
CA GLY A 192 -9.48 4.16 -23.16
C GLY A 192 -10.63 4.52 -24.11
N ALA A 193 -10.47 4.22 -25.40
CA ALA A 193 -11.55 4.45 -26.36
C ALA A 193 -12.72 3.46 -26.16
N SER A 194 -12.44 2.29 -25.60
CA SER A 194 -13.42 1.22 -25.38
C SER A 194 -14.13 1.33 -24.04
N TRP A 195 -15.37 0.83 -24.01
CA TRP A 195 -16.04 0.51 -22.74
C TRP A 195 -15.36 -0.63 -21.98
N ALA A 196 -14.63 -1.51 -22.68
CA ALA A 196 -13.82 -2.55 -22.05
C ALA A 196 -12.50 -1.97 -21.53
N SER A 197 -12.61 -1.04 -20.59
CA SER A 197 -11.48 -0.31 -20.01
C SER A 197 -11.48 -0.39 -18.48
N ASP A 198 -12.06 -1.44 -17.92
CA ASP A 198 -12.08 -1.60 -16.47
C ASP A 198 -10.66 -1.82 -15.96
N ILE A 199 -10.29 -1.04 -14.94
CA ILE A 199 -9.00 -1.18 -14.26
C ILE A 199 -9.30 -1.48 -12.81
N ALA A 200 -8.70 -2.55 -12.29
CA ALA A 200 -8.82 -2.89 -10.88
C ALA A 200 -7.48 -2.76 -10.15
N ILE A 201 -7.54 -2.44 -8.87
CA ILE A 201 -6.42 -2.45 -7.93
C ILE A 201 -6.81 -3.19 -6.67
N ASP A 202 -5.82 -3.86 -6.08
CA ASP A 202 -5.96 -4.57 -4.82
C ASP A 202 -4.63 -4.61 -4.06
N ASP A 203 -4.68 -4.94 -2.78
CA ASP A 203 -3.55 -5.06 -1.87
C ASP A 203 -2.52 -3.92 -1.99
N VAL A 204 -3.00 -2.67 -1.80
CA VAL A 204 -2.12 -1.49 -1.87
C VAL A 204 -1.40 -1.32 -0.55
N ARG A 205 -0.08 -1.51 -0.56
CA ARG A 205 0.77 -1.42 0.64
C ARG A 205 1.83 -0.36 0.47
N LEU A 206 1.97 0.52 1.46
CA LEU A 206 3.03 1.50 1.57
C LEU A 206 3.86 1.22 2.82
N SER A 207 5.11 0.79 2.64
CA SER A 207 6.05 0.61 3.77
C SER A 207 7.01 1.80 3.87
N GLY A 208 7.46 2.07 5.09
CA GLY A 208 8.38 3.17 5.37
C GLY A 208 9.82 2.94 4.91
N CYS A 209 10.14 1.75 4.39
CA CYS A 209 11.44 1.40 3.84
C CYS A 209 11.41 1.42 2.31
N PRO A 210 12.56 1.58 1.65
CA PRO A 210 12.69 1.25 0.24
C PRO A 210 12.34 -0.22 -0.05
N CYS A 211 11.86 -0.47 -1.26
CA CYS A 211 11.97 -1.75 -1.92
C CYS A 211 13.46 -1.98 -2.28
#